data_AF-A0A954T7R1-F1
#
_entry.id   AF-A0A954T7R1-F1
#
_cell.length_a   1.000
_cell.length_b   1.000
_cell.length_c   1.000
_cell.angle_alpha   90.00
_cell.angle_beta   90.00
_cell.angle_gamma   90.00
#
_symmetry.space_group_name_H-M   'P 1'
#
loop_
_entity.id
_entity.type
_entity.pdbx_description
1 polymer ?
#
loop_
_entity_poly.entity_id
_entity_poly.type
_entity_poly.pdbx_seq_one_letter_code
_entity_poly.pdbx_strand_id
1 'polypeptide(L)'
;MMPVRSRRLAALLITTLLLPATLFAAEDEDSGQSKRKRKAEVAVFTIEGQLTETPKAEDLPFGPQGGESLLQLVQRFDKAAEDEDVQAAVVLLKSPAVGTAQIDELRQAMLRFTATG
;
A
#
# COMPACT_ATOMS: atom_id res chain seq x y z
N MET A 1 -43.78 -25.83 14.84
CA MET A 1 -43.61 -27.23 15.31
C MET A 1 -42.95 -28.03 14.19
N MET A 2 -41.67 -28.39 14.33
CA MET A 2 -41.02 -29.46 13.56
C MET A 2 -41.11 -30.76 14.40
N PRO A 3 -41.13 -31.97 13.81
CA PRO A 3 -39.88 -32.66 13.43
C PRO A 3 -39.96 -33.47 12.12
N VAL A 4 -38.92 -33.50 11.26
CA VAL A 4 -37.65 -34.25 11.27
C VAL A 4 -37.77 -35.76 10.94
N ARG A 5 -36.85 -36.21 10.05
CA ARG A 5 -36.21 -37.55 9.93
C ARG A 5 -36.98 -38.61 9.15
N SER A 6 -36.39 -39.53 8.38
CA SER A 6 -35.04 -39.82 7.87
C SER A 6 -35.13 -41.22 7.26
N ARG A 7 -34.65 -41.52 6.04
CA ARG A 7 -34.47 -42.93 5.61
C ARG A 7 -33.27 -43.15 4.66
N ARG A 8 -32.22 -43.73 5.27
CA ARG A 8 -31.30 -44.81 4.81
C ARG A 8 -30.33 -44.49 3.66
N LEU A 9 -29.01 -44.34 3.87
CA LEU A 9 -27.95 -45.36 4.12
C LEU A 9 -27.90 -46.52 3.10
N ALA A 10 -26.96 -46.43 2.14
CA ALA A 10 -26.17 -47.51 1.50
C ALA A 10 -25.33 -46.87 0.36
N ALA A 11 -24.03 -46.61 0.54
CA ALA A 11 -22.91 -47.52 0.30
C ALA A 11 -22.89 -48.12 -1.12
N LEU A 12 -22.04 -47.61 -2.02
CA LEU A 12 -21.08 -48.43 -2.78
C LEU A 12 -20.06 -47.58 -3.54
N LEU A 13 -18.81 -47.99 -3.40
CA LEU A 13 -17.59 -47.43 -3.95
C LEU A 13 -17.21 -48.32 -5.14
N ILE A 14 -17.28 -47.83 -6.39
CA ILE A 14 -16.72 -48.51 -7.57
C ILE A 14 -16.04 -47.48 -8.47
N THR A 15 -14.73 -47.66 -8.58
CA THR A 15 -13.76 -47.08 -9.49
C THR A 15 -14.07 -47.33 -10.97
N THR A 16 -13.98 -46.29 -11.81
CA THR A 16 -13.65 -46.44 -13.23
C THR A 16 -12.75 -45.31 -13.73
N LEU A 17 -11.53 -45.74 -14.05
CA LEU A 17 -10.43 -45.10 -14.76
C LEU A 17 -10.81 -44.78 -16.23
N LEU A 18 -10.68 -43.52 -16.67
CA LEU A 18 -10.20 -43.14 -18.02
C LEU A 18 -10.00 -41.62 -18.14
N LEU A 19 -8.76 -41.16 -18.36
CA LEU A 19 -8.44 -39.79 -18.81
C LEU A 19 -8.76 -39.63 -20.31
N PRO A 20 -9.24 -38.45 -20.72
CA PRO A 20 -8.78 -37.85 -21.95
C PRO A 20 -8.12 -36.49 -21.68
N ALA A 21 -6.87 -36.37 -22.13
CA ALA A 21 -6.16 -35.10 -22.25
C ALA A 21 -6.87 -34.19 -23.27
N THR A 22 -7.53 -33.15 -22.78
CA THR A 22 -7.91 -31.95 -23.53
C THR A 22 -7.70 -30.80 -22.55
N LEU A 23 -6.55 -30.11 -22.55
CA LEU A 23 -6.25 -29.03 -23.50
C LEU A 23 -7.46 -28.12 -23.75
N PHE A 24 -8.14 -27.70 -22.68
CA PHE A 24 -8.81 -26.40 -22.70
C PHE A 24 -7.75 -25.37 -22.31
N ALA A 25 -7.20 -24.76 -23.36
CA ALA A 25 -6.58 -23.46 -23.29
C ALA A 25 -7.61 -22.52 -22.63
N ALA A 26 -7.30 -22.07 -21.41
CA ALA A 26 -7.93 -20.89 -20.88
C ALA A 26 -7.49 -19.75 -21.79
N GLU A 27 -8.41 -19.28 -22.62
CA GLU A 27 -8.27 -18.01 -23.32
C GLU A 27 -8.04 -16.96 -22.23
N ASP A 28 -6.82 -16.39 -22.23
CA ASP A 28 -6.55 -15.10 -21.61
C ASP A 28 -7.45 -14.09 -22.33
N GLU A 29 -8.68 -13.95 -21.84
CA GLU A 29 -9.52 -12.78 -22.07
C GLU A 29 -8.75 -11.60 -21.48
N ASP A 30 -7.90 -11.01 -22.34
CA ASP A 30 -7.36 -9.67 -22.22
C ASP A 30 -8.56 -8.71 -22.16
N SER A 31 -9.12 -8.62 -20.96
CA SER A 31 -10.11 -7.62 -20.59
C SER A 31 -9.42 -6.28 -20.68
N GLY A 32 -9.45 -5.71 -21.88
CA GLY A 32 -9.09 -4.35 -22.21
C GLY A 32 -9.98 -3.35 -21.47
N GLN A 33 -9.85 -3.30 -20.15
CA GLN A 33 -10.10 -2.07 -19.42
C GLN A 33 -8.99 -1.13 -19.83
N SER A 34 -9.31 -0.27 -20.80
CA SER A 34 -8.63 1.00 -20.99
C SER A 34 -8.62 1.71 -19.63
N LYS A 35 -7.54 1.51 -18.87
CA LYS A 35 -7.19 2.34 -17.72
C LYS A 35 -7.18 3.75 -18.28
N ARG A 36 -8.24 4.53 -18.03
CA ARG A 36 -8.18 5.98 -18.16
C ARG A 36 -6.86 6.38 -17.53
N LYS A 37 -5.95 6.93 -18.33
CA LYS A 37 -4.59 7.25 -17.91
C LYS A 37 -4.73 8.11 -16.65
N ARG A 38 -4.51 7.51 -15.48
CA ARG A 38 -4.65 8.21 -14.20
C ARG A 38 -3.66 9.37 -14.24
N LYS A 39 -4.09 10.52 -13.72
CA LYS A 39 -3.24 11.71 -13.77
C LYS A 39 -2.02 11.42 -12.91
N ALA A 40 -0.84 11.55 -13.50
CA ALA A 40 0.40 11.45 -12.75
C ALA A 40 0.45 12.57 -11.70
N GLU A 41 0.61 12.20 -10.45
CA GLU A 41 0.75 13.11 -9.32
C GLU A 41 2.21 13.18 -8.85
N VAL A 42 2.56 14.29 -8.21
CA VAL A 42 3.88 14.53 -7.63
C VAL A 42 3.70 14.84 -6.15
N ALA A 43 4.22 13.97 -5.28
CA ALA A 43 4.18 14.18 -3.85
C ALA A 43 5.20 15.24 -3.43
N VAL A 44 4.77 16.26 -2.70
CA VAL A 44 5.64 17.34 -2.20
C VAL A 44 5.81 17.22 -0.69
N PHE A 45 7.05 17.07 -0.25
CA PHE A 45 7.44 16.99 1.15
C PHE A 45 8.18 18.28 1.52
N THR A 46 7.75 18.97 2.58
CA THR A 46 8.46 20.15 3.08
C THR A 46 9.03 19.81 4.45
N ILE A 47 10.34 19.92 4.60
CA ILE A 47 11.03 19.73 5.87
C ILE A 47 11.44 21.11 6.35
N GLU A 48 10.79 21.58 7.41
CA GLU A 48 10.98 22.91 7.95
C GLU A 48 11.30 22.87 9.45
N GLY A 49 12.37 23.56 9.84
CA GLY A 49 12.78 23.62 11.24
C GLY A 49 13.21 22.26 11.80
N GLN A 50 12.91 22.02 13.08
CA GLN A 50 13.38 20.85 13.80
C GLN A 50 12.48 19.64 13.59
N LEU A 51 13.07 18.54 13.13
CA LEU A 51 12.39 17.25 12.98
C LEU A 51 12.42 16.51 14.33
N THR A 52 11.26 16.29 14.95
CA THR A 52 11.18 15.61 16.24
C THR A 52 10.99 14.10 16.09
N GLU A 53 11.48 13.30 17.03
CA GLU A 53 11.24 11.84 17.01
C GLU A 53 9.80 11.51 17.37
N THR A 54 9.33 12.06 18.49
CA THR A 54 7.98 11.84 18.99
C THR A 54 7.00 12.66 18.17
N PRO A 55 5.93 12.06 17.62
CA PRO A 55 4.80 12.81 17.10
C PRO A 55 4.29 13.77 18.18
N LYS A 56 4.20 15.06 17.84
CA LYS A 56 3.47 15.98 18.70
C LYS A 56 1.98 15.63 18.62
N ALA A 57 1.25 15.91 19.71
CA ALA A 57 -0.19 15.69 19.77
C ALA A 57 -0.87 16.29 18.53
N GLU A 58 -1.91 15.62 18.02
CA GLU A 58 -2.57 16.04 16.79
C GLU A 58 -2.91 17.52 16.81
N ASP A 59 -2.67 18.16 15.66
CA ASP A 59 -2.94 19.57 15.46
C ASP A 59 -4.41 19.83 15.77
N LEU A 60 -4.66 20.58 16.84
CA LEU A 60 -5.98 21.12 17.08
C LEU A 60 -6.38 21.96 15.86
N PRO A 61 -7.64 21.94 15.41
CA PRO A 61 -8.07 22.64 14.20
C PRO A 61 -7.80 24.16 14.21
N PHE A 62 -7.48 24.73 15.37
CA PHE A 62 -7.08 26.12 15.56
C PHE A 62 -5.83 26.29 16.44
N GLY A 63 -5.05 25.23 16.65
CA GLY A 63 -3.80 25.26 17.42
C GLY A 63 -2.59 25.61 16.55
N PRO A 64 -1.44 25.93 17.16
CA PRO A 64 -0.19 25.96 16.42
C PRO A 64 0.02 24.59 15.79
N GLN A 65 0.21 24.54 14.47
CA GLN A 65 0.62 23.32 13.78
C GLN A 65 1.91 22.84 14.43
N GLY A 66 1.87 21.68 15.06
CA GLY A 66 3.02 20.99 15.59
C GLY A 66 4.01 20.74 14.46
N GLY A 67 5.30 20.89 14.75
CA GLY A 67 6.34 20.47 13.82
C GLY A 67 6.18 18.97 13.50
N GLU A 68 6.42 18.61 12.24
CA GLU A 68 6.37 17.23 11.75
C GLU A 68 7.39 16.36 12.49
N SER A 69 7.00 15.14 12.85
CA SER A 69 7.94 14.15 13.37
C SER A 69 8.57 13.31 12.26
N LEU A 70 9.74 12.73 12.54
CA LEU A 70 10.40 11.80 11.63
C LEU A 70 9.48 10.63 11.27
N LEU A 71 8.78 10.07 12.28
CA LEU A 71 7.81 8.99 12.06
C LEU A 71 6.71 9.40 11.07
N GLN A 72 6.14 10.60 11.23
CA GLN A 72 5.09 11.10 10.33
C GLN A 72 5.62 11.29 8.90
N LEU A 73 6.83 11.84 8.76
CA LEU A 73 7.47 12.05 7.47
C LEU A 73 7.74 10.71 6.76
N VAL A 74 8.29 9.72 7.47
CA VAL A 74 8.55 8.38 6.93
C VAL A 74 7.26 7.69 6.50
N GLN A 75 6.22 7.75 7.33
CA GLN A 75 4.90 7.18 6.99
C GLN A 75 4.30 7.84 5.76
N ARG A 76 4.52 9.14 5.54
CA ARG A 76 4.07 9.82 4.32
C ARG A 76 4.85 9.36 3.09
N PHE A 77 6.15 9.10 3.22
CA PHE A 77 6.94 8.50 2.14
C PHE A 77 6.43 7.10 1.80
N ASP A 78 6.17 6.28 2.81
CA ASP A 78 5.66 4.91 2.59
C ASP A 78 4.27 4.94 1.93
N LYS A 79 3.37 5.83 2.37
CA LYS A 79 2.07 6.04 1.70
C LYS A 79 2.22 6.49 0.25
N ALA A 80 3.14 7.41 -0.03
CA ALA A 80 3.40 7.87 -1.40
C ALA A 80 3.98 6.76 -2.28
N ALA A 81 4.74 5.82 -1.70
CA ALA A 81 5.28 4.66 -2.41
C ALA A 81 4.19 3.61 -2.75
N GLU A 82 3.13 3.54 -1.94
CA GLU A 82 1.98 2.66 -2.16
C GLU A 82 0.91 3.27 -3.10
N ASP A 83 1.00 4.58 -3.39
CA ASP A 83 0.04 5.30 -4.21
C ASP A 83 0.41 5.19 -5.70
N GLU A 84 -0.38 4.41 -6.45
CA GLU A 84 -0.19 4.17 -7.88
C GLU A 84 -0.31 5.44 -8.75
N ASP A 85 -0.88 6.53 -8.23
CA ASP A 85 -1.00 7.79 -8.96
C ASP A 85 0.22 8.71 -8.74
N VAL A 86 1.01 8.47 -7.68
CA VAL A 86 2.23 9.25 -7.37
C VAL A 86 3.42 8.70 -8.16
N GLN A 87 3.91 9.49 -9.13
CA GLN A 87 5.02 9.09 -10.00
C GLN A 87 6.35 9.74 -9.62
N ALA A 88 6.33 10.74 -8.75
CA ALA A 88 7.53 11.44 -8.33
C ALA A 88 7.35 12.06 -6.94
N ALA A 89 8.47 12.30 -6.28
CA ALA A 89 8.54 13.03 -5.03
C ALA A 89 9.48 14.24 -5.15
N VAL A 90 9.08 15.36 -4.56
CA VAL A 90 9.91 16.56 -4.40
C VAL A 90 10.07 16.84 -2.92
N VAL A 91 11.31 17.02 -2.48
CA VAL A 91 11.63 17.37 -1.10
C VAL A 91 12.14 18.80 -1.04
N LEU A 92 11.38 19.66 -0.37
CA LEU A 92 11.68 21.07 -0.14
C LEU A 92 12.29 21.24 1.25
N LEU A 93 13.53 21.70 1.30
CA LEU A 93 14.25 21.95 2.55
C LEU A 93 14.15 23.43 2.92
N LYS A 94 13.51 23.74 4.04
CA LYS A 94 13.37 25.09 4.59
C LYS A 94 14.06 25.19 5.94
N SER A 95 15.36 25.52 5.92
CA SER A 95 16.18 25.59 7.13
C SER A 95 16.03 24.34 8.03
N PRO A 96 16.19 23.13 7.49
CA PRO A 96 15.94 21.91 8.26
C PRO A 96 17.03 21.70 9.32
N ALA A 97 16.61 21.35 10.53
CA ALA A 97 17.48 20.92 11.62
C ALA A 97 17.26 19.43 11.86
N VAL A 98 18.13 18.61 11.24
CA VAL A 98 18.00 17.15 11.17
C VAL A 98 19.31 16.51 11.63
N GLY A 99 19.22 15.54 12.55
CA GLY A 99 20.35 14.77 13.05
C GLY A 99 20.82 13.70 12.07
N THR A 100 22.04 13.19 12.26
CA THR A 100 22.64 12.19 11.37
C THR A 100 21.86 10.87 11.33
N ALA A 101 21.34 10.40 12.47
CA ALA A 101 20.49 9.22 12.54
C ALA A 101 19.18 9.41 11.74
N GLN A 102 18.56 10.58 11.90
CA GLN A 102 17.33 10.95 11.18
C GLN A 102 17.57 11.04 9.67
N ILE A 103 18.74 11.53 9.24
CA ILE A 103 19.13 11.54 7.83
C ILE A 103 19.18 10.12 7.28
N ASP A 104 19.76 9.17 8.01
CA ASP A 104 19.85 7.79 7.52
C ASP A 104 18.47 7.14 7.36
N GLU A 105 17.58 7.36 8.33
CA GLU A 105 16.20 6.85 8.25
C GLU A 105 15.41 7.50 7.11
N LEU A 106 15.51 8.82 6.97
CA LEU A 106 14.89 9.56 5.85
C LEU A 106 15.43 9.08 4.50
N ARG A 107 16.74 8.86 4.39
CA ARG A 107 17.38 8.31 3.19
C ARG A 107 16.86 6.91 2.88
N GLN A 108 16.68 6.05 3.88
CA GLN A 108 16.10 4.72 3.69
C GLN A 108 14.65 4.81 3.20
N ALA A 109 13.85 5.72 3.72
CA ALA A 109 12.47 5.95 3.24
C ALA A 109 12.45 6.44 1.79
N MET A 110 13.32 7.39 1.43
CA MET A 110 13.47 7.83 0.04
C MET A 110 13.88 6.68 -0.90
N LEU A 111 14.79 5.80 -0.45
CA LEU A 111 15.20 4.63 -1.23
C LEU A 111 14.04 3.66 -1.46
N ARG A 112 13.20 3.41 -0.44
CA ARG A 112 11.99 2.59 -0.59
C ARG A 112 11.06 3.19 -1.64
N PHE A 113 10.83 4.50 -1.60
CA PHE A 113 10.04 5.19 -2.64
C PHE A 113 10.65 5.01 -4.04
N THR A 114 11.95 5.24 -4.21
CA THR A 114 12.58 5.06 -5.54
C THR A 114 12.60 3.62 -6.04
N ALA A 115 12.41 2.63 -5.16
CA ALA A 115 12.36 1.23 -5.52
C ALA A 115 11.01 0.80 -6.10
N THR A 116 9.96 1.62 -5.98
CA THR A 116 8.62 1.28 -6.48
C THR A 116 8.40 1.60 -7.96
N GLY A 117 9.26 2.41 -8.58
CA GLY A 117 9.21 2.76 -10.01
C GLY A 117 8.98 4.25 -10.24
#